data_AF-A0A512BF92-F1
#
_entry.id   AF-A0A512BF92-F1
#
_cell.length_a   1.000
_cell.length_b   1.000
_cell.length_c   1.000
_cell.angle_alpha   90.00
_cell.angle_beta   90.00
_cell.angle_gamma   90.00
#
_symmetry.space_group_name_H-M   'P 1'
#
loop_
_entity.id
_entity.type
_entity.pdbx_description
1 polymer ?
#
loop_
_entity_poly.entity_id
_entity_poly.type
_entity_poly.pdbx_seq_one_letter_code
_entity_poly.pdbx_strand_id
1 'polypeptide(L)'
;MARAYHTFKVENSDLIKQQMLTWANQFNICCLLDNHYYKSNYNSFECLLGAGAASIFQPTGDFLSSLTNYIGNHQDFIFGHFNYEAKNIIEGQTFSSSSNKDGFPDFFLFVPETVLELKEDILTIGVLDQDANKVFSEITKLPVNQPKLSNVVFTPTIEKEEYLNSIEQLQRHIQHGDCYEINFCQEFRATCHIEPAAVYAKLSDIAPNPFSAFYRVRENYLLCASPERYLKKTGTKIISQPIKGTSARNRFDQKEDELNKTELKDSLKDQTENVIVVDLVRNDLSKICKEGSVVVEELFGIYSFSHVHQMISTVSGSVEKDTGLSDILKATFPMGSMTGAPKRKVMELIKKYEHDKRGIYSGTLGYITPTKDFDFNVVIRSIVYNATTTNISFHTGSAITASSEPEKEYEECLLKAGAILNIFSENKKAE
;
A
#
# COMPACT_ATOMS: atom_id res chain seq x y z
N MET A 1 -21.12 -17.55 12.06
CA MET A 1 -21.54 -18.37 10.90
C MET A 1 -20.28 -18.91 10.26
N ALA A 2 -20.26 -20.17 9.84
CA ALA A 2 -19.09 -20.79 9.22
C ALA A 2 -19.15 -20.61 7.71
N ARG A 3 -18.04 -20.23 7.09
CA ARG A 3 -17.96 -20.02 5.63
C ARG A 3 -17.86 -21.35 4.90
N ALA A 4 -18.70 -21.54 3.88
CA ALA A 4 -18.66 -22.69 2.99
C ALA A 4 -17.81 -22.38 1.76
N TYR A 5 -16.79 -23.19 1.49
CA TYR A 5 -15.87 -23.01 0.35
C TYR A 5 -16.17 -24.01 -0.76
N HIS A 6 -16.19 -23.51 -2.00
CA HIS A 6 -16.34 -24.31 -3.22
C HIS A 6 -15.29 -23.91 -4.24
N THR A 7 -14.81 -24.86 -5.01
CA THR A 7 -13.71 -24.65 -5.96
C THR A 7 -14.18 -24.87 -7.39
N PHE A 8 -13.76 -23.96 -8.28
CA PHE A 8 -14.11 -23.94 -9.68
C PHE A 8 -12.84 -23.84 -10.52
N LYS A 9 -12.79 -24.61 -11.60
CA LYS A 9 -11.73 -24.47 -12.60
C LYS A 9 -12.10 -23.35 -13.58
N VAL A 10 -11.15 -22.48 -13.88
CA VAL A 10 -11.31 -21.38 -14.84
C VAL A 10 -10.42 -21.61 -16.06
N GLU A 11 -10.88 -21.20 -17.24
CA GLU A 11 -10.11 -21.39 -18.48
C GLU A 11 -9.06 -20.29 -18.69
N ASN A 12 -9.33 -19.08 -18.19
CA ASN A 12 -8.46 -17.92 -18.35
C ASN A 12 -8.42 -17.10 -17.06
N SER A 13 -7.27 -17.14 -16.38
CA SER A 13 -7.05 -16.48 -15.09
C SER A 13 -7.06 -14.94 -15.20
N ASP A 14 -6.56 -14.38 -16.30
CA ASP A 14 -6.57 -12.91 -16.49
C ASP A 14 -7.99 -12.40 -16.72
N LEU A 15 -8.78 -13.12 -17.53
CA LEU A 15 -10.18 -12.80 -17.76
C LEU A 15 -10.99 -12.87 -16.46
N ILE A 16 -10.85 -13.95 -15.69
CA ILE A 16 -11.61 -14.08 -14.43
C ILE A 16 -11.19 -13.01 -13.41
N LYS A 17 -9.92 -12.59 -13.35
CA LYS A 17 -9.47 -11.47 -12.50
C LYS A 17 -10.20 -10.17 -12.85
N GLN A 18 -10.31 -9.85 -14.13
CA GLN A 18 -11.03 -8.67 -14.58
C GLN A 18 -12.53 -8.76 -14.28
N GLN A 19 -13.13 -9.94 -14.44
CA GLN A 19 -14.52 -10.17 -14.08
C GLN A 19 -14.76 -10.08 -12.57
N MET A 20 -13.85 -10.59 -11.74
CA MET A 20 -13.85 -10.46 -10.28
C MET A 20 -13.82 -8.99 -9.85
N LEU A 21 -12.99 -8.17 -10.51
CA LEU A 21 -12.95 -6.72 -10.29
C LEU A 21 -14.29 -6.05 -10.64
N THR A 22 -14.87 -6.35 -11.81
CA THR A 22 -16.18 -5.82 -12.19
C THR A 22 -17.28 -6.24 -11.21
N TRP A 23 -17.25 -7.49 -10.75
CA TRP A 23 -18.19 -8.02 -9.76
C TRP A 23 -18.04 -7.29 -8.41
N ALA A 24 -16.82 -7.17 -7.91
CA ALA A 24 -16.53 -6.49 -6.64
C ALA A 24 -16.95 -5.01 -6.64
N ASN A 25 -16.85 -4.32 -7.78
CA ASN A 25 -17.22 -2.90 -7.90
C ASN A 25 -18.71 -2.63 -7.65
N GLN A 26 -19.57 -3.66 -7.68
CA GLN A 26 -21.00 -3.53 -7.39
C GLN A 26 -21.28 -3.39 -5.88
N PHE A 27 -20.34 -3.80 -5.02
CA PHE A 27 -20.47 -3.72 -3.58
C PHE A 27 -20.00 -2.34 -3.10
N ASN A 28 -20.60 -1.85 -2.01
CA ASN A 28 -20.17 -0.62 -1.35
C ASN A 28 -18.94 -0.85 -0.45
N ILE A 29 -18.64 -2.08 -0.07
CA ILE A 29 -17.45 -2.48 0.68
C ILE A 29 -16.84 -3.69 -0.02
N CYS A 30 -15.63 -3.52 -0.55
CA CYS A 30 -14.87 -4.60 -1.14
C CYS A 30 -13.37 -4.31 -1.12
N CYS A 31 -12.57 -5.37 -1.16
CA CYS A 31 -11.11 -5.31 -1.25
C CYS A 31 -10.63 -6.45 -2.14
N LEU A 32 -10.08 -6.13 -3.30
CA LEU A 32 -9.34 -7.05 -4.15
C LEU A 32 -7.85 -6.75 -3.97
N LEU A 33 -7.06 -7.78 -3.72
CA LEU A 33 -5.61 -7.76 -3.57
C LEU A 33 -5.02 -8.68 -4.65
N ASP A 34 -4.08 -8.19 -5.44
CA ASP A 34 -3.45 -8.97 -6.51
C ASP A 34 -1.93 -8.82 -6.45
N ASN A 35 -1.24 -9.96 -6.51
CA ASN A 35 0.21 -10.01 -6.58
C ASN A 35 0.74 -10.01 -8.02
N HIS A 36 -0.14 -9.98 -9.03
CA HIS A 36 0.20 -10.03 -10.46
C HIS A 36 1.21 -11.13 -10.82
N TYR A 37 1.06 -12.30 -10.20
CA TYR A 37 1.86 -13.50 -10.47
C TYR A 37 3.35 -13.37 -10.11
N TYR A 38 3.78 -12.33 -9.39
CA TYR A 38 5.15 -12.28 -8.86
C TYR A 38 5.37 -13.47 -7.95
N LYS A 39 6.50 -14.15 -8.12
CA LYS A 39 6.90 -15.28 -7.27
C LYS A 39 7.80 -14.78 -6.15
N SER A 40 7.44 -15.09 -4.91
CA SER A 40 8.24 -14.82 -3.73
C SER A 40 8.05 -15.95 -2.73
N ASN A 41 9.10 -16.25 -1.96
CA ASN A 41 9.05 -17.20 -0.84
C ASN A 41 8.08 -16.74 0.27
N TYR A 42 7.61 -15.49 0.19
CA TYR A 42 6.72 -14.88 1.16
C TYR A 42 5.31 -14.61 0.61
N ASN A 43 4.92 -15.17 -0.54
CA ASN A 43 3.55 -15.04 -1.03
C ASN A 43 2.59 -15.90 -0.21
N SER A 44 1.41 -15.35 0.12
CA SER A 44 0.30 -16.16 0.65
C SER A 44 -0.73 -16.47 -0.43
N PHE A 45 -1.16 -15.44 -1.16
CA PHE A 45 -2.24 -15.50 -2.15
C PHE A 45 -1.79 -14.84 -3.44
N GLU A 46 -2.29 -15.35 -4.57
CA GLU A 46 -2.06 -14.72 -5.87
C GLU A 46 -3.06 -13.59 -6.10
N CYS A 47 -4.36 -13.89 -6.05
CA CYS A 47 -5.40 -12.88 -6.02
C CYS A 47 -6.46 -13.25 -4.98
N LEU A 48 -6.74 -12.32 -4.07
CA LEU A 48 -7.65 -12.48 -2.94
C LEU A 48 -8.66 -11.33 -2.93
N LEU A 49 -9.94 -11.64 -2.82
CA LEU A 49 -11.00 -10.64 -2.82
C LEU A 49 -12.00 -10.90 -1.70
N GLY A 50 -12.29 -9.87 -0.90
CA GLY A 50 -13.41 -9.84 0.05
C GLY A 50 -14.49 -8.85 -0.44
N ALA A 51 -15.75 -9.27 -0.48
CA ALA A 51 -16.88 -8.44 -0.90
C ALA A 51 -18.08 -8.54 0.07
N GLY A 52 -18.79 -7.43 0.22
CA GLY A 52 -19.82 -7.27 1.25
C GLY A 52 -19.21 -7.17 2.65
N ALA A 53 -20.02 -6.90 3.67
CA ALA A 53 -19.53 -6.80 5.04
C ALA A 53 -20.53 -7.40 6.03
N ALA A 54 -20.24 -8.61 6.49
CA ALA A 54 -21.01 -9.30 7.53
C ALA A 54 -20.73 -8.72 8.93
N SER A 55 -19.56 -8.11 9.13
CA SER A 55 -19.17 -7.42 10.36
C SER A 55 -18.22 -6.28 10.00
N ILE A 56 -18.32 -5.15 10.71
CA ILE A 56 -17.48 -3.97 10.50
C ILE A 56 -16.84 -3.57 11.84
N PHE A 57 -15.56 -3.24 11.80
CA PHE A 57 -14.80 -2.66 12.89
C PHE A 57 -14.44 -1.21 12.58
N GLN A 58 -15.03 -0.30 13.34
CA GLN A 58 -14.73 1.13 13.33
C GLN A 58 -14.96 1.69 14.75
N PRO A 59 -14.02 1.45 15.70
CA PRO A 59 -14.22 1.80 17.10
C PRO A 59 -14.15 3.32 17.32
N THR A 60 -14.77 3.79 18.40
CA THR A 60 -14.74 5.21 18.84
C THR A 60 -14.07 5.39 20.22
N GLY A 61 -13.44 4.34 20.75
CA GLY A 61 -12.84 4.29 22.10
C GLY A 61 -11.47 3.60 22.10
N ASP A 62 -11.14 2.79 23.12
CA ASP A 62 -9.83 2.10 23.19
C ASP A 62 -9.58 1.23 21.95
N PHE A 63 -8.77 1.76 21.04
CA PHE A 63 -8.54 1.18 19.72
C PHE A 63 -7.82 -0.17 19.81
N LEU A 64 -6.72 -0.24 20.57
CA LEU A 64 -5.87 -1.44 20.60
C LEU A 64 -6.58 -2.62 21.26
N SER A 65 -7.27 -2.39 22.37
CA SER A 65 -8.06 -3.43 23.03
C SER A 65 -9.26 -3.86 22.17
N SER A 66 -9.95 -2.90 21.54
CA SER A 66 -11.07 -3.20 20.65
C SER A 66 -10.62 -3.99 19.42
N LEU A 67 -9.45 -3.68 18.86
CA LEU A 67 -8.87 -4.40 17.73
C LEU A 67 -8.55 -5.84 18.12
N THR A 68 -7.92 -6.04 19.28
CA THR A 68 -7.60 -7.36 19.82
C THR A 68 -8.88 -8.19 19.99
N ASN A 69 -9.92 -7.62 20.59
CA ASN A 69 -11.21 -8.28 20.79
C ASN A 69 -11.90 -8.60 19.45
N TYR A 70 -11.92 -7.65 18.52
CA TYR A 70 -12.54 -7.85 17.20
C TYR A 70 -11.87 -9.00 16.45
N ILE A 71 -10.53 -9.00 16.37
CA ILE A 71 -9.79 -10.08 15.74
C ILE A 71 -10.02 -11.40 16.49
N GLY A 72 -9.98 -11.41 17.83
CA GLY A 72 -10.17 -12.60 18.64
C GLY A 72 -11.55 -13.26 18.47
N ASN A 73 -12.59 -12.45 18.27
CA ASN A 73 -13.98 -12.92 18.14
C ASN A 73 -14.35 -13.44 16.74
N HIS A 74 -13.49 -13.25 15.74
CA HIS A 74 -13.78 -13.63 14.35
C HIS A 74 -12.81 -14.70 13.84
N GLN A 75 -13.22 -15.97 13.74
CA GLN A 75 -12.44 -17.03 13.08
C GLN A 75 -12.67 -17.05 11.56
N ASP A 76 -12.46 -15.91 10.90
CA ASP A 76 -12.68 -15.75 9.46
C ASP A 76 -11.63 -14.80 8.88
N PHE A 77 -11.64 -14.60 7.57
CA PHE A 77 -10.90 -13.52 6.93
C PHE A 77 -11.43 -12.16 7.40
N ILE A 78 -10.49 -11.24 7.63
CA ILE A 78 -10.75 -9.83 7.91
C ILE A 78 -9.93 -9.03 6.92
N PHE A 79 -10.54 -8.08 6.23
CA PHE A 79 -9.87 -7.18 5.30
C PHE A 79 -9.93 -5.75 5.84
N GLY A 80 -9.01 -4.90 5.39
CA GLY A 80 -9.14 -3.47 5.58
C GLY A 80 -7.82 -2.77 5.80
N HIS A 81 -7.91 -1.56 6.36
CA HIS A 81 -6.81 -0.61 6.39
C HIS A 81 -6.62 0.06 7.75
N PHE A 82 -5.40 0.56 7.94
CA PHE A 82 -5.05 1.57 8.92
C PHE A 82 -4.42 2.72 8.14
N ASN A 83 -5.05 3.89 8.15
CA ASN A 83 -4.53 5.05 7.43
C ASN A 83 -3.32 5.63 8.19
N TYR A 84 -2.56 6.57 7.60
CA TYR A 84 -1.37 7.14 8.24
C TYR A 84 -1.68 7.86 9.57
N GLU A 85 -2.85 8.48 9.71
CA GLU A 85 -3.25 9.19 10.93
C GLU A 85 -3.61 8.27 12.09
N ALA A 86 -3.81 6.97 11.84
CA ALA A 86 -3.89 5.93 12.86
C ALA A 86 -2.76 6.00 13.90
N LYS A 87 -1.57 6.48 13.50
CA LYS A 87 -0.41 6.69 14.37
C LYS A 87 -0.75 7.54 15.60
N ASN A 88 -1.61 8.55 15.46
CA ASN A 88 -1.94 9.46 16.55
C ASN A 88 -2.67 8.69 17.66
N ILE A 89 -3.60 7.81 17.27
CA ILE A 89 -4.39 7.00 18.20
C ILE A 89 -3.54 5.88 18.82
N ILE A 90 -2.64 5.27 18.03
CA ILE A 90 -1.68 4.28 18.52
C ILE A 90 -0.72 4.88 19.57
N GLU A 91 -0.34 6.15 19.41
CA GLU A 91 0.45 6.92 20.40
C GLU A 91 -0.37 7.45 21.58
N GLY A 92 -1.67 7.12 21.66
CA GLY A 92 -2.56 7.48 22.77
C GLY A 92 -3.24 8.83 22.66
N GLN A 93 -3.21 9.49 21.49
CA GLN A 93 -4.03 10.68 21.24
C GLN A 93 -5.50 10.30 21.03
N THR A 94 -6.40 11.21 21.39
CA THR A 94 -7.84 11.02 21.17
C THR A 94 -8.18 11.06 19.68
N PHE A 95 -9.23 10.35 19.28
CA PHE A 95 -9.78 10.42 17.92
C PHE A 95 -9.96 11.87 17.48
N SER A 96 -9.47 12.19 16.29
CA SER A 96 -9.71 13.50 15.70
C SER A 96 -11.14 13.53 15.13
N SER A 97 -11.90 14.58 15.44
CA SER A 97 -13.20 14.83 14.80
C SER A 97 -13.07 15.33 13.35
N SER A 98 -11.86 15.70 12.91
CA SER A 98 -11.62 16.18 11.55
C SER A 98 -11.47 14.99 10.59
N SER A 99 -12.48 14.77 9.75
CA SER A 99 -12.45 13.78 8.68
C SER A 99 -11.24 14.02 7.77
N ASN A 100 -10.56 12.93 7.39
CA ASN A 100 -9.52 13.00 6.36
C ASN A 100 -10.15 13.44 5.04
N LYS A 101 -9.44 14.27 4.26
CA LYS A 101 -9.95 14.84 2.99
C LYS A 101 -10.23 13.75 1.95
N ASP A 102 -9.57 12.61 2.08
CA ASP A 102 -9.78 11.41 1.25
C ASP A 102 -11.04 10.61 1.62
N GLY A 103 -11.72 10.99 2.70
CA GLY A 103 -12.95 10.36 3.20
C GLY A 103 -12.77 9.00 3.88
N PHE A 104 -11.55 8.46 3.96
CA PHE A 104 -11.29 7.21 4.67
C PHE A 104 -11.24 7.45 6.19
N PRO A 105 -11.88 6.58 6.99
CA PRO A 105 -11.71 6.62 8.44
C PRO A 105 -10.25 6.28 8.81
N ASP A 106 -9.85 6.58 10.04
CA ASP A 106 -8.48 6.26 10.51
C ASP A 106 -8.19 4.76 10.45
N PHE A 107 -9.23 3.94 10.60
CA PHE A 107 -9.19 2.50 10.44
C PHE A 107 -10.55 2.00 9.98
N PHE A 108 -10.53 0.93 9.21
CA PHE A 108 -11.71 0.18 8.86
C PHE A 108 -11.31 -1.25 8.60
N LEU A 109 -11.86 -2.18 9.37
CA LEU A 109 -11.76 -3.61 9.08
C LEU A 109 -13.15 -4.18 8.88
N PHE A 110 -13.26 -5.24 8.08
CA PHE A 110 -14.52 -5.93 7.88
C PHE A 110 -14.31 -7.43 7.65
N VAL A 111 -15.27 -8.22 8.11
CA VAL A 111 -15.44 -9.62 7.70
C VAL A 111 -16.32 -9.62 6.46
N PRO A 112 -15.85 -10.11 5.31
CA PRO A 112 -16.62 -10.08 4.08
C PRO A 112 -17.77 -11.09 4.10
N GLU A 113 -18.81 -10.85 3.31
CA GLU A 113 -19.86 -11.86 3.08
C GLU A 113 -19.35 -12.97 2.16
N THR A 114 -18.55 -12.59 1.16
CA THR A 114 -17.95 -13.49 0.16
C THR A 114 -16.45 -13.27 0.07
N VAL A 115 -15.68 -14.37 0.06
CA VAL A 115 -14.23 -14.39 -0.19
C VAL A 115 -13.97 -15.16 -1.48
N LEU A 116 -13.18 -14.59 -2.37
CA LEU A 116 -12.71 -15.25 -3.59
C LEU A 116 -11.19 -15.36 -3.51
N GLU A 117 -10.66 -16.55 -3.74
CA GLU A 117 -9.23 -16.82 -3.85
C GLU A 117 -8.97 -17.43 -5.22
N LEU A 118 -8.25 -16.70 -6.06
CA LEU A 118 -7.76 -17.21 -7.34
C LEU A 118 -6.29 -17.55 -7.22
N LYS A 119 -5.95 -18.78 -7.56
CA LYS A 119 -4.59 -19.29 -7.64
C LYS A 119 -4.45 -20.12 -8.90
N GLU A 120 -3.53 -19.74 -9.77
CA GLU A 120 -3.37 -20.34 -11.10
C GLU A 120 -4.73 -20.36 -11.86
N ASP A 121 -5.23 -21.54 -12.20
CA ASP A 121 -6.52 -21.77 -12.90
C ASP A 121 -7.66 -22.21 -11.96
N ILE A 122 -7.48 -22.00 -10.65
CA ILE A 122 -8.41 -22.45 -9.61
C ILE A 122 -8.98 -21.25 -8.86
N LEU A 123 -10.30 -21.05 -8.97
CA LEU A 123 -11.05 -20.07 -8.21
C LEU A 123 -11.79 -20.76 -7.06
N THR A 124 -11.44 -20.42 -5.83
CA THR A 124 -12.13 -20.87 -4.62
C THR A 124 -13.03 -19.76 -4.09
N ILE A 125 -14.31 -20.07 -3.88
CA ILE A 125 -15.36 -19.15 -3.45
C ILE A 125 -15.87 -19.56 -2.09
N GLY A 126 -15.65 -18.72 -1.08
CA GLY A 126 -16.12 -18.87 0.28
C GLY A 126 -17.27 -17.94 0.61
N VAL A 127 -18.45 -18.47 0.92
CA VAL A 127 -19.68 -17.70 1.19
C VAL A 127 -20.23 -17.98 2.58
N LEU A 128 -20.85 -16.99 3.23
CA LEU A 128 -21.53 -17.18 4.52
C LEU A 128 -22.95 -17.71 4.34
N ASP A 129 -23.82 -16.96 3.65
CA ASP A 129 -25.26 -17.25 3.51
C ASP A 129 -25.73 -17.23 2.04
N GLN A 130 -24.82 -17.50 1.10
CA GLN A 130 -25.08 -17.47 -0.35
C GLN A 130 -24.72 -18.81 -1.02
N ASP A 131 -25.14 -19.00 -2.27
CA ASP A 131 -24.73 -20.15 -3.10
C ASP A 131 -23.48 -19.79 -3.93
N ALA A 132 -22.38 -20.50 -3.70
CA ALA A 132 -21.13 -20.29 -4.42
C ALA A 132 -21.26 -20.51 -5.94
N ASN A 133 -22.14 -21.41 -6.39
CA ASN A 133 -22.38 -21.63 -7.82
C ASN A 133 -23.05 -20.42 -8.48
N LYS A 134 -23.96 -19.76 -7.76
CA LYS A 134 -24.60 -18.53 -8.20
C LYS A 134 -23.56 -17.42 -8.33
N VAL A 135 -22.72 -17.22 -7.31
CA VAL A 135 -21.62 -16.24 -7.33
C VAL A 135 -20.67 -16.50 -8.52
N PHE A 136 -20.24 -17.75 -8.72
CA PHE A 136 -19.40 -18.12 -9.87
C PHE A 136 -20.08 -17.79 -11.22
N SER A 137 -21.37 -18.12 -11.35
CA SER A 137 -22.13 -17.79 -12.56
C SER A 137 -22.29 -16.29 -12.78
N GLU A 138 -22.40 -15.49 -11.72
CA GLU A 138 -22.49 -14.02 -11.83
C GLU A 138 -21.17 -13.44 -12.32
N ILE A 139 -20.05 -13.83 -11.71
CA ILE A 139 -18.70 -13.36 -12.09
C ILE A 139 -18.43 -13.67 -13.56
N THR A 140 -18.59 -14.92 -13.96
CA THR A 140 -18.24 -15.38 -15.33
C THR A 140 -19.09 -14.78 -16.45
N LYS A 141 -20.27 -14.24 -16.12
CA LYS A 141 -21.16 -13.55 -17.09
C LYS A 141 -20.89 -12.06 -17.21
N LEU A 142 -20.11 -11.47 -16.30
CA LEU A 142 -19.87 -10.03 -16.33
C LEU A 142 -18.93 -9.64 -17.47
N PRO A 143 -19.18 -8.48 -18.10
CA PRO A 143 -18.25 -7.94 -19.06
C PRO A 143 -16.97 -7.47 -18.36
N VAL A 144 -15.87 -7.51 -19.10
CA VAL A 144 -14.64 -6.81 -18.70
C VAL A 144 -14.84 -5.32 -18.93
N ASN A 145 -14.47 -4.52 -17.93
CA ASN A 145 -14.48 -3.07 -18.08
C ASN A 145 -13.44 -2.63 -19.12
N GLN A 146 -13.89 -1.96 -20.19
CA GLN A 146 -13.00 -1.26 -21.10
C GLN A 146 -12.85 0.19 -20.62
N PRO A 147 -11.61 0.66 -20.39
CA PRO A 147 -11.40 2.00 -19.86
C PRO A 147 -11.78 3.07 -20.87
N LYS A 148 -12.84 3.83 -20.56
CA LYS A 148 -13.04 5.18 -21.08
C LYS A 148 -12.53 6.15 -20.03
N LEU A 149 -11.36 6.73 -20.28
CA LEU A 149 -10.73 7.65 -19.35
C LEU A 149 -10.85 9.06 -19.89
N SER A 150 -11.38 9.93 -19.05
CA SER A 150 -11.36 11.36 -19.30
C SER A 150 -9.94 11.88 -19.11
N ASN A 151 -9.56 12.90 -19.89
CA ASN A 151 -8.36 13.66 -19.58
C ASN A 151 -8.56 14.38 -18.25
N VAL A 152 -7.65 14.16 -17.29
CA VAL A 152 -7.68 14.77 -15.96
C VAL A 152 -6.41 15.58 -15.76
N VAL A 153 -6.57 16.86 -15.42
CA VAL A 153 -5.45 17.74 -15.10
C VAL A 153 -5.33 17.81 -13.59
N PHE A 154 -4.25 17.24 -13.06
CA PHE A 154 -3.93 17.34 -11.64
C PHE A 154 -3.09 18.57 -11.35
N THR A 155 -3.33 19.19 -10.21
CA THR A 155 -2.54 20.31 -9.70
C THR A 155 -1.83 19.90 -8.40
N PRO A 156 -0.54 20.20 -8.23
CA PRO A 156 0.12 20.00 -6.94
C PRO A 156 -0.52 20.90 -5.88
N THR A 157 -0.55 20.45 -4.63
CA THR A 157 -1.05 21.25 -3.50
C THR A 157 0.00 22.19 -2.92
N ILE A 158 1.27 22.01 -3.28
CA ILE A 158 2.41 22.82 -2.83
C ILE A 158 3.03 23.45 -4.08
N GLU A 159 3.15 24.78 -4.08
CA GLU A 159 3.83 25.49 -5.16
C GLU A 159 5.32 25.16 -5.17
N LYS A 160 5.96 25.20 -6.35
CA LYS A 160 7.38 24.82 -6.49
C LYS A 160 8.27 25.56 -5.48
N GLU A 161 8.15 26.87 -5.37
CA GLU A 161 8.98 27.69 -4.46
C GLU A 161 8.80 27.28 -2.99
N GLU A 162 7.57 26.98 -2.58
CA GLU A 162 7.26 26.50 -1.23
C GLU A 162 7.82 25.10 -0.97
N TYR A 163 7.76 24.22 -1.97
CA TYR A 163 8.36 22.89 -1.90
C TYR A 163 9.87 22.97 -1.67
N LEU A 164 10.57 23.80 -2.47
CA LEU A 164 12.02 23.99 -2.33
C LEU A 164 12.38 24.55 -0.95
N ASN A 165 11.68 25.59 -0.50
CA ASN A 165 11.90 26.18 0.83
C ASN A 165 11.60 25.19 1.97
N SER A 166 10.63 24.30 1.81
CA SER A 166 10.34 23.24 2.78
C SER A 166 11.51 22.26 2.87
N ILE A 167 12.08 21.84 1.73
CA ILE A 167 13.28 20.97 1.72
C ILE A 167 14.45 21.66 2.40
N GLU A 168 14.74 22.92 2.08
CA GLU A 168 15.85 23.66 2.72
C GLU A 168 15.69 23.72 4.25
N GLN A 169 14.47 23.94 4.74
CA GLN A 169 14.19 23.94 6.18
C GLN A 169 14.35 22.56 6.81
N LEU A 170 13.91 21.50 6.13
CA LEU A 170 14.13 20.12 6.56
C LEU A 170 15.62 19.77 6.61
N GLN A 171 16.41 20.26 5.66
CA GLN A 171 17.87 20.09 5.68
C GLN A 171 18.53 20.82 6.86
N ARG A 172 18.03 21.98 7.27
CA ARG A 172 18.50 22.65 8.51
C ARG A 172 18.25 21.79 9.74
N HIS A 173 17.09 21.12 9.83
CA HIS A 173 16.82 20.16 10.90
C HIS A 173 17.83 18.99 10.88
N ILE A 174 18.15 18.46 9.70
CA ILE A 174 19.16 17.41 9.55
C ILE A 174 20.55 17.90 9.99
N GLN A 175 20.95 19.11 9.57
CA GLN A 175 22.24 19.72 9.94
C GLN A 175 22.36 19.99 11.45
N HIS A 176 21.26 20.32 12.12
CA HIS A 176 21.21 20.48 13.57
C HIS A 176 21.18 19.15 14.33
N GLY A 177 21.07 18.02 13.63
CA GLY A 177 21.01 16.69 14.24
C GLY A 177 19.64 16.32 14.80
N ASP A 178 18.56 16.99 14.38
CA ASP A 178 17.19 16.62 14.77
C ASP A 178 16.77 15.28 14.14
N CYS A 179 17.20 15.02 12.90
CA CYS A 179 16.96 13.79 12.16
C CYS A 179 18.07 13.52 11.13
N TYR A 180 18.09 12.31 10.57
CA TYR A 180 19.04 11.88 9.52
C TYR A 180 18.39 11.80 8.14
N GLU A 181 17.12 11.39 8.12
CA GLU A 181 16.31 11.24 6.92
C GLU A 181 14.86 11.62 7.25
N ILE A 182 14.18 12.28 6.32
CA ILE A 182 12.73 12.49 6.33
C ILE A 182 12.13 12.25 4.95
N ASN A 183 11.11 11.41 4.88
CA ASN A 183 10.31 11.21 3.67
C ASN A 183 9.24 12.31 3.58
N PHE A 184 9.51 13.34 2.77
CA PHE A 184 8.61 14.47 2.54
C PHE A 184 7.69 14.18 1.35
N CYS A 185 6.39 14.42 1.52
CA CYS A 185 5.39 14.13 0.51
C CYS A 185 4.57 15.36 0.12
N GLN A 186 4.12 15.38 -1.14
CA GLN A 186 3.14 16.34 -1.63
C GLN A 186 1.97 15.61 -2.30
N GLU A 187 0.81 16.28 -2.31
CA GLU A 187 -0.39 15.76 -2.95
C GLU A 187 -0.64 16.44 -4.30
N PHE A 188 -1.19 15.69 -5.23
CA PHE A 188 -1.72 16.16 -6.49
C PHE A 188 -3.22 15.90 -6.51
N ARG A 189 -4.03 16.91 -6.83
CA ARG A 189 -5.50 16.82 -6.77
C ARG A 189 -6.14 17.22 -8.09
N ALA A 190 -7.31 16.65 -8.35
CA ALA A 190 -8.23 17.07 -9.38
C ALA A 190 -9.69 16.84 -8.92
N THR A 191 -10.64 17.39 -9.66
CA THR A 191 -12.07 17.12 -9.48
C THR A 191 -12.62 16.59 -10.79
N CYS A 192 -13.00 15.31 -10.83
CA CYS A 192 -13.56 14.69 -12.03
C CYS A 192 -14.33 13.41 -11.70
N HIS A 193 -15.23 13.02 -12.59
CA HIS A 193 -15.83 11.69 -12.55
C HIS A 193 -14.92 10.68 -13.23
N ILE A 194 -14.72 9.55 -12.56
CA ILE A 194 -13.97 8.41 -13.09
C ILE A 194 -14.77 7.13 -12.91
N GLU A 195 -14.46 6.12 -13.70
CA GLU A 195 -14.90 4.74 -13.48
C GLU A 195 -13.80 3.99 -12.69
N PRO A 196 -13.94 3.80 -11.35
CA PRO A 196 -12.81 3.40 -10.51
C PRO A 196 -12.22 2.05 -10.90
N ALA A 197 -13.06 1.05 -11.22
CA ALA A 197 -12.60 -0.26 -11.66
C ALA A 197 -11.82 -0.18 -12.99
N ALA A 198 -12.23 0.70 -13.90
CA ALA A 198 -11.54 0.87 -15.18
C ALA A 198 -10.20 1.62 -15.05
N VAL A 199 -10.15 2.63 -14.18
CA VAL A 199 -8.90 3.31 -13.81
C VAL A 199 -7.94 2.34 -13.14
N TYR A 200 -8.41 1.52 -12.20
CA TYR A 200 -7.59 0.51 -11.54
C TYR A 200 -7.07 -0.53 -12.53
N ALA A 201 -7.90 -1.01 -13.46
CA ALA A 201 -7.44 -1.93 -14.51
C ALA A 201 -6.27 -1.33 -15.31
N LYS A 202 -6.38 -0.08 -15.75
CA LYS A 202 -5.27 0.60 -16.46
C LYS A 202 -4.05 0.84 -15.56
N LEU A 203 -4.25 1.21 -14.30
CA LEU A 203 -3.17 1.36 -13.33
C LEU A 203 -2.42 0.02 -13.14
N SER A 204 -3.16 -1.07 -12.99
CA SER A 204 -2.65 -2.44 -12.87
C SER A 204 -1.90 -2.89 -14.11
N ASP A 205 -2.35 -2.53 -15.30
CA ASP A 205 -1.64 -2.86 -16.56
C ASP A 205 -0.31 -2.11 -16.68
N ILE A 206 -0.26 -0.84 -16.26
CA ILE A 206 0.93 0.01 -16.33
C ILE A 206 1.89 -0.26 -15.17
N ALA A 207 1.39 -0.64 -14.00
CA ALA A 207 2.19 -0.87 -12.80
C ALA A 207 1.73 -2.13 -12.07
N PRO A 208 1.86 -3.32 -12.69
CA PRO A 208 1.54 -4.57 -12.01
C PRO A 208 2.58 -4.78 -10.92
N ASN A 209 2.26 -4.39 -9.69
CA ASN A 209 3.12 -4.49 -8.51
C ASN A 209 2.58 -5.55 -7.52
N PRO A 210 3.46 -6.22 -6.74
CA PRO A 210 3.10 -7.40 -5.94
C PRO A 210 2.10 -7.15 -4.80
N PHE A 211 1.80 -5.90 -4.45
CA PHE A 211 0.87 -5.54 -3.38
C PHE A 211 -0.21 -4.57 -3.86
N SER A 212 -0.63 -4.73 -5.12
CA SER A 212 -1.72 -3.96 -5.72
C SER A 212 -3.07 -4.27 -5.07
N ALA A 213 -3.95 -3.28 -5.08
CA ALA A 213 -5.29 -3.43 -4.54
C ALA A 213 -6.34 -2.52 -5.20
N PHE A 214 -7.54 -3.04 -5.37
CA PHE A 214 -8.76 -2.26 -5.56
C PHE A 214 -9.58 -2.32 -4.28
N TYR A 215 -9.77 -1.18 -3.63
CA TYR A 215 -10.44 -1.12 -2.33
C TYR A 215 -11.51 -0.04 -2.32
N ARG A 216 -12.69 -0.39 -1.82
CA ARG A 216 -13.83 0.51 -1.69
C ARG A 216 -14.40 0.45 -0.28
N VAL A 217 -14.62 1.63 0.31
CA VAL A 217 -15.40 1.82 1.54
C VAL A 217 -16.42 2.91 1.28
N ARG A 218 -17.67 2.50 1.10
CA ARG A 218 -18.80 3.35 0.76
C ARG A 218 -18.53 4.11 -0.54
N GLU A 219 -18.27 5.41 -0.44
CA GLU A 219 -18.03 6.32 -1.56
C GLU A 219 -16.55 6.55 -1.82
N ASN A 220 -15.66 6.01 -0.98
CA ASN A 220 -14.23 6.19 -1.08
C ASN A 220 -13.58 4.97 -1.73
N TYR A 221 -12.67 5.23 -2.66
CA TYR A 221 -11.95 4.24 -3.43
C TYR A 221 -10.46 4.47 -3.28
N LEU A 222 -9.72 3.38 -3.13
CA LEU A 222 -8.28 3.31 -3.21
C LEU A 222 -7.92 2.38 -4.37
N LEU A 223 -7.23 2.93 -5.36
CA LEU A 223 -6.69 2.21 -6.52
C LEU A 223 -5.17 2.17 -6.31
N CYS A 224 -4.69 1.05 -5.77
CA CYS A 224 -3.34 0.92 -5.24
C CYS A 224 -2.50 0.05 -6.17
N ALA A 225 -1.32 0.54 -6.56
CA ALA A 225 -0.29 -0.25 -7.23
C ALA A 225 0.97 -0.28 -6.36
N SER A 226 0.85 -0.73 -5.11
CA SER A 226 1.98 -0.72 -4.18
C SER A 226 2.99 -1.83 -4.52
N PRO A 227 4.29 -1.49 -4.58
CA PRO A 227 5.36 -2.48 -4.66
C PRO A 227 5.87 -2.94 -3.29
N GLU A 228 5.43 -2.31 -2.20
CA GLU A 228 6.07 -2.45 -0.89
C GLU A 228 5.19 -3.18 0.13
N ARG A 229 5.79 -4.18 0.79
CA ARG A 229 5.20 -4.84 1.95
C ARG A 229 5.61 -4.10 3.21
N TYR A 230 4.61 -3.66 3.96
CA TYR A 230 4.84 -3.12 5.30
C TYR A 230 5.25 -4.25 6.25
N LEU A 231 4.36 -5.22 6.46
CA LEU A 231 4.60 -6.34 7.35
C LEU A 231 3.75 -7.54 7.01
N LYS A 232 4.30 -8.72 7.27
CA LYS A 232 3.60 -10.00 7.15
C LYS A 232 3.94 -10.86 8.36
N LYS A 233 2.94 -11.55 8.89
CA LYS A 233 3.11 -12.57 9.94
C LYS A 233 2.59 -13.91 9.45
N THR A 234 3.37 -14.96 9.66
CA THR A 234 3.00 -16.36 9.41
C THR A 234 3.42 -17.20 10.61
N GLY A 235 2.45 -17.76 11.33
CA GLY A 235 2.68 -18.34 12.65
C GLY A 235 3.28 -17.29 13.59
N THR A 236 4.50 -17.53 14.06
CA THR A 236 5.25 -16.58 14.90
C THR A 236 6.28 -15.76 14.14
N LYS A 237 6.54 -16.06 12.86
CA LYS A 237 7.52 -15.31 12.05
C LYS A 237 6.88 -14.02 11.55
N ILE A 238 7.53 -12.89 11.79
CA ILE A 238 7.19 -11.59 11.19
C ILE A 238 8.29 -11.17 10.24
N ILE A 239 7.92 -10.58 9.10
CA ILE A 239 8.84 -9.97 8.15
C ILE A 239 8.37 -8.57 7.76
N SER A 240 9.31 -7.72 7.37
CA SER A 240 9.08 -6.43 6.71
C SER A 240 10.07 -6.28 5.56
N GLN A 241 9.63 -5.69 4.45
CA GLN A 241 10.42 -5.59 3.22
C GLN A 241 10.51 -4.14 2.72
N PRO A 242 11.27 -3.27 3.42
CA PRO A 242 11.46 -1.89 2.99
C PRO A 242 12.14 -1.80 1.63
N ILE A 243 11.72 -0.80 0.85
CA ILE A 243 12.27 -0.49 -0.47
C ILE A 243 12.94 0.89 -0.42
N LYS A 244 14.18 0.96 -0.90
CA LYS A 244 14.90 2.23 -1.17
C LYS A 244 15.77 2.01 -2.39
N GLY A 245 15.83 3.00 -3.27
CA GLY A 245 16.49 2.88 -4.57
C GLY A 245 15.60 2.25 -5.65
N THR A 246 15.59 2.88 -6.81
CA THR A 246 14.79 2.46 -7.96
C THR A 246 15.52 2.88 -9.22
N SER A 247 15.63 1.97 -10.19
CA SER A 247 16.21 2.26 -11.51
C SER A 247 15.24 1.84 -12.61
N ALA A 248 15.27 2.53 -13.74
CA ALA A 248 14.35 2.25 -14.85
C ALA A 248 14.73 0.94 -15.57
N ARG A 249 13.71 0.17 -15.99
CA ARG A 249 13.91 -0.96 -16.90
C ARG A 249 14.13 -0.45 -18.32
N ASN A 250 15.09 -1.05 -19.03
CA ASN A 250 15.14 -0.97 -20.48
C ASN A 250 14.69 -2.30 -21.09
N ARG A 251 13.46 -2.36 -21.61
CA ARG A 251 12.94 -3.60 -22.24
C ARG A 251 13.44 -3.82 -23.67
N PHE A 252 14.09 -2.83 -24.28
CA PHE A 252 14.51 -2.85 -25.68
C PHE A 252 16.02 -3.07 -25.83
N ASP A 253 16.81 -2.73 -24.81
CA ASP A 253 18.25 -3.01 -24.74
C ASP A 253 18.57 -3.74 -23.42
N GLN A 254 18.77 -5.05 -23.53
CA GLN A 254 19.10 -5.90 -22.38
C GLN A 254 20.44 -5.54 -21.74
N LYS A 255 21.41 -5.04 -22.52
CA LYS A 255 22.73 -4.68 -21.99
C LYS A 255 22.63 -3.43 -21.13
N GLU A 256 21.87 -2.44 -21.59
CA GLU A 256 21.57 -1.24 -20.80
C GLU A 256 20.68 -1.56 -19.59
N ASP A 257 19.72 -2.47 -19.71
CA ASP A 257 18.88 -2.93 -18.57
C ASP A 257 19.71 -3.56 -17.45
N GLU A 258 20.68 -4.41 -17.80
CA GLU A 258 21.60 -5.02 -16.83
C GLU A 258 22.62 -4.01 -16.28
N LEU A 259 23.00 -3.00 -17.06
CA LEU A 259 23.81 -1.89 -16.56
C LEU A 259 23.02 -1.10 -15.51
N ASN A 260 21.80 -0.67 -15.81
CA ASN A 260 20.90 0.03 -14.89
C ASN A 260 20.69 -0.75 -13.57
N LYS A 261 20.57 -2.07 -13.68
CA LYS A 261 20.45 -2.97 -12.52
C LYS A 261 21.72 -3.01 -11.68
N THR A 262 22.88 -3.08 -12.33
CA THR A 262 24.20 -3.10 -11.68
C THR A 262 24.50 -1.76 -11.03
N GLU A 263 24.20 -0.65 -11.70
CA GLU A 263 24.34 0.70 -11.16
C GLU A 263 23.49 0.90 -9.90
N LEU A 264 22.23 0.44 -9.90
CA LEU A 264 21.39 0.46 -8.71
C LEU A 264 21.99 -0.38 -7.58
N LYS A 265 22.49 -1.58 -7.92
CA LYS A 265 23.12 -2.48 -6.94
C LYS A 265 24.33 -1.83 -6.28
N ASP A 266 25.15 -1.11 -7.06
CA ASP A 266 26.42 -0.52 -6.62
C ASP A 266 26.28 0.94 -6.17
N SER A 267 25.06 1.49 -6.19
CA SER A 267 24.77 2.87 -5.77
C SER A 267 24.95 3.04 -4.26
N LEU A 268 26.04 3.71 -3.87
CA LEU A 268 26.34 4.01 -2.47
C LEU A 268 25.25 4.88 -1.82
N LYS A 269 24.61 5.78 -2.59
CA LYS A 269 23.49 6.59 -2.13
C LYS A 269 22.32 5.70 -1.72
N ASP A 270 21.86 4.84 -2.63
CA ASP A 270 20.70 3.98 -2.41
C ASP A 270 20.95 2.93 -1.31
N GLN A 271 22.16 2.36 -1.27
CA GLN A 271 22.56 1.46 -0.19
C GLN A 271 22.53 2.15 1.18
N THR A 272 23.03 3.40 1.27
CA THR A 272 23.05 4.14 2.54
C THR A 272 21.63 4.44 3.03
N GLU A 273 20.74 4.92 2.15
CA GLU A 273 19.33 5.12 2.48
C GLU A 273 18.65 3.81 2.90
N ASN A 274 18.93 2.72 2.20
CA ASN A 274 18.36 1.42 2.52
C ASN A 274 18.81 0.92 3.92
N VAL A 275 20.09 1.09 4.28
CA VAL A 275 20.59 0.72 5.62
C VAL A 275 19.88 1.49 6.72
N ILE A 276 19.68 2.80 6.55
CA ILE A 276 18.98 3.64 7.54
C ILE A 276 17.57 3.08 7.81
N VAL A 277 16.84 2.74 6.75
CA VAL A 277 15.49 2.16 6.89
C VAL A 277 15.52 0.76 7.48
N VAL A 278 16.47 -0.09 7.06
CA VAL A 278 16.64 -1.44 7.61
C VAL A 278 16.87 -1.39 9.11
N ASP A 279 17.75 -0.50 9.58
CA ASP A 279 18.01 -0.35 11.02
C ASP A 279 16.82 0.20 11.78
N LEU A 280 16.05 1.12 11.19
CA LEU A 280 14.79 1.58 11.76
C LEU A 280 13.78 0.43 11.92
N VAL A 281 13.63 -0.40 10.89
CA VAL A 281 12.74 -1.57 10.90
C VAL A 281 13.22 -2.62 11.92
N ARG A 282 14.53 -2.87 12.01
CA ARG A 282 15.12 -3.76 13.03
C ARG A 282 14.81 -3.28 14.44
N ASN A 283 14.94 -1.97 14.68
CA ASN A 283 14.62 -1.36 15.97
C ASN A 283 13.11 -1.43 16.28
N ASP A 284 12.24 -1.39 15.27
CA ASP A 284 10.82 -1.57 15.50
C ASP A 284 10.46 -3.02 15.81
N LEU A 285 11.03 -3.98 15.07
CA LEU A 285 10.81 -5.40 15.32
C LEU A 285 11.43 -5.86 16.65
N SER A 286 12.54 -5.29 17.10
CA SER A 286 13.19 -5.67 18.37
C SER A 286 12.32 -5.40 19.60
N LYS A 287 11.35 -4.49 19.51
CA LYS A 287 10.40 -4.18 20.60
C LYS A 287 9.39 -5.29 20.85
N ILE A 288 9.14 -6.16 19.86
CA ILE A 288 8.09 -7.18 19.89
C ILE A 288 8.59 -8.61 19.63
N CYS A 289 9.78 -8.75 19.05
CA CYS A 289 10.37 -10.03 18.74
C CYS A 289 11.18 -10.57 19.92
N LYS A 290 11.30 -11.90 19.97
CA LYS A 290 12.17 -12.62 20.90
C LYS A 290 13.60 -12.10 20.79
N GLU A 291 14.26 -11.98 21.93
CA GLU A 291 15.65 -11.54 22.00
C GLU A 291 16.54 -12.37 21.06
N GLY A 292 17.38 -11.70 20.29
CA GLY A 292 18.28 -12.33 19.31
C GLY A 292 17.60 -12.90 18.06
N SER A 293 16.28 -12.84 17.91
CA SER A 293 15.58 -13.39 16.74
C SER A 293 15.52 -12.44 15.55
N VAL A 294 15.74 -11.13 15.75
CA VAL A 294 15.69 -10.14 14.66
C VAL A 294 16.92 -10.24 13.78
N VAL A 295 16.72 -10.60 12.52
CA VAL A 295 17.79 -10.79 11.53
C VAL A 295 17.44 -10.10 10.21
N VAL A 296 18.48 -9.70 9.47
CA VAL A 296 18.35 -9.25 8.07
C VAL A 296 18.58 -10.47 7.20
N GLU A 297 17.51 -11.02 6.63
CA GLU A 297 17.57 -12.25 5.80
C GLU A 297 18.16 -11.97 4.42
N GLU A 298 17.93 -10.77 3.92
CA GLU A 298 18.48 -10.29 2.66
C GLU A 298 18.70 -8.77 2.76
N LEU A 299 19.86 -8.30 2.32
CA LEU A 299 20.21 -6.88 2.28
C LEU A 299 20.53 -6.50 0.83
N PHE A 300 19.90 -5.44 0.34
CA PHE A 300 20.08 -4.91 -1.02
C PHE A 300 19.73 -5.88 -2.16
N GLY A 301 18.72 -6.73 -1.97
CA GLY A 301 18.23 -7.61 -3.01
C GLY A 301 17.67 -6.81 -4.19
N ILE A 302 18.16 -7.04 -5.41
CA ILE A 302 17.71 -6.33 -6.61
C ILE A 302 16.66 -7.15 -7.36
N TYR A 303 15.44 -6.65 -7.37
CA TYR A 303 14.29 -7.30 -7.98
C TYR A 303 13.81 -6.51 -9.19
N SER A 304 13.62 -7.21 -10.31
CA SER A 304 13.18 -6.62 -11.56
C SER A 304 11.66 -6.76 -11.70
N PHE A 305 10.96 -5.63 -11.71
CA PHE A 305 9.54 -5.53 -11.97
C PHE A 305 9.31 -5.13 -13.43
N SER A 306 8.04 -4.98 -13.81
CA SER A 306 7.61 -4.59 -15.15
C SER A 306 8.35 -3.35 -15.69
N HIS A 307 8.43 -2.26 -14.93
CA HIS A 307 9.00 -0.99 -15.41
C HIS A 307 10.22 -0.51 -14.65
N VAL A 308 10.52 -1.10 -13.49
CA VAL A 308 11.65 -0.70 -12.64
C VAL A 308 12.40 -1.89 -12.07
N HIS A 309 13.70 -1.70 -11.81
CA HIS A 309 14.43 -2.47 -10.82
C HIS A 309 14.27 -1.79 -9.46
N GLN A 310 14.11 -2.57 -8.39
CA GLN A 310 14.04 -2.05 -7.03
C GLN A 310 14.99 -2.79 -6.12
N MET A 311 15.57 -2.04 -5.17
CA MET A 311 16.38 -2.60 -4.11
C MET A 311 15.50 -2.81 -2.87
N ILE A 312 15.40 -4.07 -2.46
CA ILE A 312 14.54 -4.55 -1.38
C ILE A 312 15.41 -5.27 -0.35
N SER A 313 15.21 -4.96 0.91
CA SER A 313 15.84 -5.67 2.02
C SER A 313 14.77 -6.37 2.84
N THR A 314 15.05 -7.56 3.35
CA THR A 314 14.12 -8.35 4.16
C THR A 314 14.62 -8.42 5.59
N VAL A 315 13.87 -7.82 6.51
CA VAL A 315 14.09 -7.94 7.95
C VAL A 315 13.05 -8.88 8.53
N SER A 316 13.47 -9.84 9.34
CA SER A 316 12.57 -10.80 9.97
C SER A 316 12.84 -10.92 11.47
N GLY A 317 11.88 -11.50 12.18
CA GLY A 317 12.01 -11.90 13.58
C GLY A 317 10.94 -12.90 13.99
N SER A 318 11.02 -13.42 15.21
CA SER A 318 9.96 -14.25 15.78
C SER A 318 9.30 -13.54 16.95
N VAL A 319 7.98 -13.39 16.91
CA VAL A 319 7.20 -12.90 18.05
C VAL A 319 6.81 -14.03 19.01
N GLU A 320 6.27 -13.69 20.18
CA GLU A 320 5.59 -14.67 21.03
C GLU A 320 4.28 -15.12 20.41
N LYS A 321 3.79 -16.29 20.82
CA LYS A 321 2.57 -16.89 20.25
C LYS A 321 1.34 -16.00 20.44
N ASP A 322 1.28 -15.27 21.56
CA ASP A 322 0.14 -14.44 21.94
C ASP A 322 0.29 -12.99 21.49
N THR A 323 1.40 -12.63 20.83
CA THR A 323 1.60 -11.28 20.28
C THR A 323 0.63 -11.02 19.13
N GLY A 324 -0.32 -10.11 19.36
CA GLY A 324 -1.38 -9.76 18.42
C GLY A 324 -0.99 -8.65 17.46
N LEU A 325 -1.84 -8.39 16.46
CA LEU A 325 -1.65 -7.28 15.52
C LEU A 325 -1.62 -5.91 16.23
N SER A 326 -2.39 -5.74 17.31
CA SER A 326 -2.40 -4.52 18.12
C SER A 326 -1.03 -4.19 18.72
N ASP A 327 -0.35 -5.19 19.33
CA ASP A 327 1.00 -5.03 19.88
C ASP A 327 2.01 -4.71 18.78
N ILE A 328 1.88 -5.38 17.64
CA ILE A 328 2.77 -5.19 16.48
C ILE A 328 2.62 -3.77 15.94
N LEU A 329 1.39 -3.31 15.65
CA LEU A 329 1.13 -1.95 15.18
C LEU A 329 1.66 -0.89 16.16
N LYS A 330 1.52 -1.13 17.47
CA LYS A 330 2.03 -0.21 18.49
C LYS A 330 3.55 -0.01 18.41
N ALA A 331 4.29 -1.03 18.02
CA ALA A 331 5.73 -0.96 17.89
C ALA A 331 6.20 -0.47 16.51
N THR A 332 5.48 -0.84 15.45
CA THR A 332 5.98 -0.72 14.07
C THR A 332 5.28 0.36 13.24
N PHE A 333 4.15 0.91 13.67
CA PHE A 333 3.35 1.85 12.85
C PHE A 333 3.70 3.32 13.16
N PRO A 334 3.73 4.22 12.15
CA PRO A 334 3.70 3.94 10.70
C PRO A 334 5.07 3.44 10.20
N MET A 335 5.13 3.03 8.94
CA MET A 335 6.30 2.38 8.34
C MET A 335 7.53 3.29 8.36
N GLY A 336 8.69 2.69 8.64
CA GLY A 336 9.96 3.42 8.65
C GLY A 336 10.30 4.06 7.29
N SER A 337 10.06 3.33 6.20
CA SER A 337 10.32 3.77 4.82
C SER A 337 9.56 5.04 4.41
N MET A 338 8.40 5.27 5.01
CA MET A 338 7.54 6.42 4.73
C MET A 338 7.63 7.51 5.79
N THR A 339 8.46 7.35 6.81
CA THR A 339 8.71 8.37 7.83
C THR A 339 10.14 8.87 7.74
N GLY A 340 11.05 8.26 8.49
CA GLY A 340 12.45 8.67 8.61
C GLY A 340 12.97 8.43 10.03
N ALA A 341 14.22 8.82 10.29
CA ALA A 341 14.91 8.52 11.53
C ALA A 341 15.46 9.79 12.20
N PRO A 342 15.27 10.00 13.52
CA PRO A 342 14.41 9.25 14.44
C PRO A 342 12.90 9.45 14.19
N LYS A 343 12.12 8.36 14.17
CA LYS A 343 10.71 8.34 13.74
C LYS A 343 9.83 9.41 14.39
N ARG A 344 9.87 9.54 15.71
CA ARG A 344 9.02 10.51 16.44
C ARG A 344 9.27 11.95 15.99
N LYS A 345 10.54 12.37 15.95
CA LYS A 345 10.91 13.72 15.54
C LYS A 345 10.54 13.99 14.09
N VAL A 346 10.75 13.00 13.23
CA VAL A 346 10.38 13.09 11.82
C VAL A 346 8.87 13.24 11.62
N MET A 347 8.04 12.52 12.39
CA MET A 347 6.58 12.68 12.32
C MET A 347 6.12 14.08 12.78
N GLU A 348 6.78 14.69 13.77
CA GLU A 348 6.53 16.07 14.17
C GLU A 348 6.86 17.06 13.03
N LEU A 349 7.97 16.83 12.33
CA LEU A 349 8.38 17.64 11.17
C LEU A 349 7.44 17.45 9.97
N ILE A 350 7.04 16.22 9.66
CA ILE A 350 6.04 15.93 8.62
C ILE A 350 4.76 16.74 8.88
N LYS A 351 4.23 16.69 10.11
CA LYS A 351 3.03 17.45 10.49
C LYS A 351 3.20 18.97 10.34
N LYS A 352 4.43 19.47 10.48
CA LYS A 352 4.73 20.91 10.38
C LYS A 352 4.90 21.38 8.94
N TYR A 353 5.51 20.54 8.09
CA TYR A 353 5.95 20.93 6.75
C TYR A 353 5.04 20.43 5.62
N GLU A 354 4.27 19.36 5.82
CA GLU A 354 3.25 18.95 4.84
C GLU A 354 1.97 19.79 5.02
N HIS A 355 1.41 20.26 3.91
CA HIS A 355 0.21 21.13 3.91
C HIS A 355 -1.06 20.38 4.39
N ASP A 356 -1.12 19.08 4.12
CA ASP A 356 -2.29 18.24 4.36
C ASP A 356 -1.92 16.94 5.07
N LYS A 357 -2.90 16.37 5.78
CA LYS A 357 -2.79 15.01 6.32
C LYS A 357 -2.67 14.02 5.16
N ARG A 358 -1.87 12.97 5.35
CA ARG A 358 -1.69 11.92 4.33
C ARG A 358 -2.91 11.03 4.14
N GLY A 359 -3.75 10.89 5.16
CA GLY A 359 -4.93 10.01 5.10
C GLY A 359 -4.52 8.56 4.85
N ILE A 360 -5.16 7.87 3.91
CA ILE A 360 -4.86 6.48 3.53
C ILE A 360 -3.49 6.33 2.85
N TYR A 361 -2.99 7.38 2.20
CA TYR A 361 -1.62 7.38 1.67
C TYR A 361 -0.62 7.26 2.82
N SER A 362 0.45 6.49 2.61
CA SER A 362 1.42 6.11 3.65
C SER A 362 0.81 5.33 4.83
N GLY A 363 -0.45 4.90 4.72
CA GLY A 363 -1.05 3.90 5.59
C GLY A 363 -0.78 2.48 5.10
N THR A 364 -1.63 1.54 5.50
CA THR A 364 -1.56 0.14 5.07
C THR A 364 -2.94 -0.42 4.76
N LEU A 365 -3.00 -1.29 3.76
CA LEU A 365 -4.15 -2.11 3.39
C LEU A 365 -3.71 -3.58 3.35
N GLY A 366 -4.59 -4.47 3.77
CA GLY A 366 -4.28 -5.90 3.75
C GLY A 366 -5.40 -6.77 4.29
N TYR A 367 -5.01 -7.95 4.75
CA TYR A 367 -5.93 -8.94 5.30
C TYR A 367 -5.33 -9.64 6.51
N ILE A 368 -6.22 -10.26 7.29
CA ILE A 368 -5.95 -11.18 8.38
C ILE A 368 -6.71 -12.46 8.04
N THR A 369 -6.05 -13.60 8.17
CA THR A 369 -6.59 -14.94 7.91
C THR A 369 -7.33 -15.49 9.15
N PRO A 370 -8.13 -16.57 8.99
CA PRO A 370 -8.73 -17.26 10.12
C PRO A 370 -7.71 -17.72 11.18
N THR A 371 -6.47 -18.04 10.77
CA THR A 371 -5.37 -18.45 11.65
C THR A 371 -4.60 -17.30 12.30
N LYS A 372 -5.04 -16.05 12.11
CA LYS A 372 -4.40 -14.84 12.67
C LYS A 372 -3.02 -14.53 12.09
N ASP A 373 -2.75 -15.08 10.91
CA ASP A 373 -1.70 -14.60 10.02
C ASP A 373 -2.21 -13.43 9.21
N PHE A 374 -1.33 -12.53 8.79
CA PHE A 374 -1.71 -11.32 8.08
C PHE A 374 -0.62 -10.87 7.12
N ASP A 375 -1.01 -10.04 6.16
CA ASP A 375 -0.10 -9.41 5.20
C ASP A 375 -0.65 -8.02 4.86
N PHE A 376 0.21 -7.02 5.00
CA PHE A 376 -0.14 -5.60 4.95
C PHE A 376 0.86 -4.87 4.07
N ASN A 377 0.37 -4.08 3.12
CA ASN A 377 1.19 -3.31 2.20
C ASN A 377 1.54 -1.91 2.76
N VAL A 378 2.34 -1.14 2.02
CA VAL A 378 2.43 0.32 2.21
C VAL A 378 1.57 0.98 1.14
N VAL A 379 0.64 1.86 1.49
CA VAL A 379 -0.22 2.54 0.50
C VAL A 379 0.57 3.68 -0.16
N ILE A 380 1.25 3.33 -1.25
CA ILE A 380 2.01 4.23 -2.14
C ILE A 380 1.69 3.93 -3.60
N ARG A 381 2.09 4.81 -4.52
CA ARG A 381 1.77 4.70 -5.96
C ARG A 381 0.27 4.41 -6.19
N SER A 382 -0.56 5.20 -5.50
CA SER A 382 -1.97 4.93 -5.34
C SER A 382 -2.80 6.17 -5.66
N ILE A 383 -3.95 5.95 -6.28
CA ILE A 383 -4.97 6.96 -6.55
C ILE A 383 -6.07 6.79 -5.50
N VAL A 384 -6.49 7.91 -4.91
CA VAL A 384 -7.63 7.98 -4.00
C VAL A 384 -8.75 8.75 -4.68
N TYR A 385 -9.97 8.24 -4.59
CA TYR A 385 -11.14 8.84 -5.21
C TYR A 385 -12.33 8.82 -4.27
N ASN A 386 -13.05 9.94 -4.17
CA ASN A 386 -14.32 10.02 -3.47
C ASN A 386 -15.45 10.29 -4.49
N ALA A 387 -16.39 9.35 -4.63
CA ALA A 387 -17.46 9.43 -5.60
C ALA A 387 -18.51 10.50 -5.29
N THR A 388 -18.66 10.91 -4.03
CA THR A 388 -19.60 11.96 -3.63
C THR A 388 -19.07 13.36 -3.95
N THR A 389 -17.81 13.63 -3.63
CA THR A 389 -17.18 14.95 -3.89
C THR A 389 -16.54 15.02 -5.26
N THR A 390 -16.36 13.87 -5.92
CA THR A 390 -15.61 13.71 -7.19
C THR A 390 -14.15 14.13 -7.09
N ASN A 391 -13.62 14.26 -5.87
CA ASN A 391 -12.22 14.53 -5.65
C ASN A 391 -11.40 13.28 -5.95
N ILE A 392 -10.39 13.47 -6.77
CA ILE A 392 -9.37 12.47 -7.06
C ILE A 392 -8.01 13.03 -6.65
N SER A 393 -7.19 12.22 -6.00
CA SER A 393 -5.84 12.62 -5.64
C SER A 393 -4.86 11.47 -5.63
N PHE A 394 -3.59 11.81 -5.66
CA PHE A 394 -2.50 10.90 -5.37
C PHE A 394 -1.39 11.68 -4.69
N HIS A 395 -0.48 10.96 -4.04
CA HIS A 395 0.69 11.58 -3.42
C HIS A 395 1.95 10.99 -4.02
N THR A 396 3.00 11.78 -3.93
CA THR A 396 4.39 11.37 -4.18
C THR A 396 5.25 11.89 -3.05
N GLY A 397 6.38 11.25 -2.82
CA GLY A 397 7.35 11.70 -1.83
C GLY A 397 8.77 11.33 -2.20
N SER A 398 9.70 11.94 -1.48
CA SER A 398 11.13 11.69 -1.61
C SER A 398 11.83 11.70 -0.26
N ALA A 399 12.94 10.96 -0.19
CA ALA A 399 13.75 10.84 1.01
C ALA A 399 14.73 12.01 1.07
N ILE A 400 14.44 12.97 1.95
CA ILE A 400 15.29 14.14 2.17
C ILE A 400 16.40 13.77 3.14
N THR A 401 17.64 13.92 2.66
CA THR A 401 18.88 13.68 3.41
C THR A 401 19.75 14.94 3.42
N ALA A 402 20.86 14.90 4.15
CA ALA A 402 21.85 15.98 4.13
C ALA A 402 22.42 16.27 2.72
N SER A 403 22.42 15.26 1.83
CA SER A 403 22.92 15.36 0.45
C SER A 403 21.85 15.68 -0.59
N SER A 404 20.57 15.76 -0.19
CA SER A 404 19.50 16.09 -1.12
C SER A 404 19.67 17.49 -1.72
N GLU A 405 19.34 17.65 -2.99
CA GLU A 405 19.33 18.97 -3.65
C GLU A 405 17.86 19.35 -3.92
N PRO A 406 17.33 20.46 -3.36
CA PRO A 406 15.91 20.78 -3.43
C PRO A 406 15.29 20.68 -4.84
N GLU A 407 16.00 21.17 -5.86
CA GLU A 407 15.53 21.12 -7.25
C GLU A 407 15.45 19.69 -7.78
N LYS A 408 16.47 18.86 -7.52
CA LYS A 408 16.48 17.45 -7.96
C LYS A 408 15.38 16.64 -7.26
N GLU A 409 15.12 16.92 -5.99
CA GLU A 409 14.04 16.29 -5.23
C GLU A 409 12.65 16.67 -5.78
N TYR A 410 12.47 17.93 -6.22
CA TYR A 410 11.25 18.35 -6.88
C TYR A 410 11.07 17.69 -8.25
N GLU A 411 12.15 17.58 -9.03
CA GLU A 411 12.14 16.85 -10.31
C GLU A 411 11.82 15.36 -10.13
N GLU A 412 12.42 14.69 -9.14
CA GLU A 412 12.12 13.30 -8.80
C GLU A 412 10.66 13.12 -8.40
N CYS A 413 10.12 14.07 -7.63
CA CYS A 413 8.72 14.07 -7.24
C CYS A 413 7.78 14.14 -8.44
N LEU A 414 8.04 15.04 -9.40
CA LEU A 414 7.27 15.15 -10.65
C LEU A 414 7.42 13.90 -11.53
N LEU A 415 8.60 13.28 -11.57
CA LEU A 415 8.83 12.05 -12.31
C LEU A 415 8.01 10.88 -11.75
N LYS A 416 7.96 10.74 -10.42
CA LYS A 416 7.09 9.77 -9.74
C LYS A 416 5.61 10.03 -10.02
N ALA A 417 5.21 11.30 -10.09
CA ALA A 417 3.84 11.70 -10.43
C ALA A 417 3.49 11.32 -11.87
N GLY A 418 4.43 11.46 -12.81
CA GLY A 418 4.27 11.14 -14.23
C GLY A 418 3.70 9.74 -14.50
N ALA A 419 4.08 8.74 -13.69
CA ALA A 419 3.55 7.38 -13.82
C ALA A 419 2.02 7.31 -13.63
N ILE A 420 1.47 8.09 -12.69
CA ILE A 420 0.02 8.17 -12.45
C ILE A 420 -0.63 9.11 -13.47
N LEU A 421 0.01 10.23 -13.80
CA LEU A 421 -0.53 11.20 -14.77
C LEU A 421 -0.73 10.56 -16.16
N ASN A 422 0.17 9.67 -16.58
CA ASN A 422 0.07 8.95 -17.86
C ASN A 422 -1.19 8.06 -17.98
N ILE A 423 -1.82 7.70 -16.86
CA ILE A 423 -3.10 6.98 -16.84
C ILE A 423 -4.21 7.89 -17.40
N PHE A 424 -4.14 9.19 -17.12
CA PHE A 424 -5.17 10.17 -17.46
C PHE A 424 -4.83 11.03 -18.66
N SER A 425 -3.65 10.92 -19.25
CA SER A 425 -3.36 11.52 -20.55
C SER A 425 -3.71 10.54 -21.67
N GLU A 426 -4.63 10.92 -22.57
CA GLU A 426 -4.74 10.24 -23.86
C GLU A 426 -3.36 10.25 -24.54
N ASN A 427 -2.90 9.08 -24.99
CA ASN A 427 -1.77 8.99 -25.91
C ASN A 427 -2.11 9.85 -27.13
N LYS A 428 -1.61 11.08 -27.18
CA LYS A 428 -1.25 11.68 -28.47
C LYS A 428 -0.17 10.76 -29.03
N LYS A 429 -0.57 9.74 -29.78
CA LYS A 429 0.32 9.15 -30.78
C LYS A 429 0.78 10.35 -31.61
N ALA A 430 2.06 10.69 -31.48
CA ALA A 430 2.69 11.64 -32.38
C ALA A 430 2.48 11.10 -33.80
N GLU A 431 1.74 11.85 -34.61
CA GLU A 431 1.73 11.72 -36.07
C GLU A 431 3.06 12.20 -36.66
#